data_AF-A0A373RZ12-F1
#
_entry.id   AF-A0A373RZ12-F1
#
_cell.length_a   1.000
_cell.length_b   1.000
_cell.length_c   1.000
_cell.angle_alpha   90.00
_cell.angle_beta   90.00
_cell.angle_gamma   90.00
#
_symmetry.space_group_name_H-M   'P 1'
#
loop_
_entity.id
_entity.type
_entity.pdbx_description
1 polymer ?
#
loop_
_entity_poly.entity_id
_entity_poly.type
_entity_poly.pdbx_seq_one_letter_code
_entity_poly.pdbx_strand_id
1 'polypeptide(L)' 'MAKVINIKWETDGYEIDLPNEVTIPDCFMDSDAGPDVDAISDWLSDMSGWLHDGFEIVE' A
#
# COMPACT_ATOMS: atom_id res chain seq x y z
N MET A 1 2.95 4.18 -13.73
CA MET A 1 3.73 3.63 -12.60
C MET A 1 2.69 3.37 -11.56
N ALA A 2 2.50 2.10 -11.21
CA ALA A 2 1.39 1.73 -10.36
C ALA A 2 1.50 2.42 -8.99
N LYS A 3 0.36 2.73 -8.39
CA LYS A 3 0.25 3.38 -7.10
C LYS A 3 -0.79 2.68 -6.24
N VAL A 4 -0.53 2.68 -4.95
CA VAL A 4 -1.52 2.44 -3.92
C VAL A 4 -2.18 3.78 -3.58
N ILE A 5 -3.51 3.84 -3.57
CA ILE A 5 -4.30 5.01 -3.19
C ILE A 5 -5.41 4.62 -2.20
N ASN A 6 -6.06 5.63 -1.59
CA ASN A 6 -7.22 5.44 -0.72
C ASN A 6 -6.95 4.44 0.42
N ILE A 7 -5.80 4.58 1.06
CA ILE A 7 -5.34 3.65 2.10
C ILE A 7 -6.16 3.87 3.37
N LYS A 8 -6.74 2.79 3.89
CA LYS A 8 -7.50 2.78 5.13
C LYS A 8 -6.61 2.33 6.28
N TRP A 9 -5.93 3.29 6.91
CA TRP A 9 -5.04 3.01 8.03
C TRP A 9 -5.80 2.63 9.30
N GLU A 10 -5.29 1.63 10.00
CA GLU A 10 -5.75 1.22 11.32
C GLU A 10 -4.82 1.85 12.37
N THR A 11 -5.15 3.07 12.81
CA THR A 11 -4.31 3.84 13.74
C THR A 11 -4.76 3.73 15.20
N ASP A 12 -5.69 2.85 15.56
CA ASP A 12 -6.23 2.71 16.93
C ASP A 12 -6.70 4.03 17.58
N GLY A 13 -7.10 5.01 16.76
CA GLY A 13 -7.53 6.33 17.22
C GLY A 13 -6.41 7.34 17.47
N TYR A 14 -5.15 7.02 17.14
CA TYR A 14 -4.07 7.99 17.13
C TYR A 14 -4.17 8.92 15.90
N GLU A 15 -3.99 10.22 16.12
CA GLU A 15 -3.84 11.20 15.04
C GLU A 15 -2.39 11.17 14.52
N ILE A 16 -2.20 10.56 13.36
CA ILE A 16 -0.89 10.39 12.72
C ILE A 16 -1.00 10.80 11.26
N ASP A 17 0.00 11.52 10.77
CA ASP A 17 0.11 11.90 9.37
C ASP A 17 0.68 10.75 8.56
N LEU A 18 -0.21 9.95 7.97
CA LEU A 18 0.13 8.80 7.11
C LEU A 18 -0.20 9.11 5.64
N PRO A 19 0.60 8.60 4.69
CA PRO A 19 0.35 8.83 3.28
C PRO A 19 -0.95 8.16 2.85
N ASN A 20 -1.72 8.83 2.00
CA ASN A 20 -2.91 8.24 1.36
C ASN A 20 -2.65 7.80 -0.09
N GLU A 21 -1.43 8.03 -0.59
CA GLU A 21 -0.95 7.60 -1.90
C GLU A 21 0.53 7.23 -1.81
N VAL A 22 0.92 6.10 -2.37
CA VAL A 22 2.32 5.65 -2.47
C VAL A 22 2.57 5.00 -3.83
N THR A 23 3.72 5.27 -4.45
CA THR A 23 4.11 4.60 -5.70
C THR A 23 4.60 3.19 -5.40
N ILE A 24 4.11 2.20 -6.14
CA ILE A 24 4.46 0.80 -5.99
C ILE A 24 5.85 0.56 -6.60
N PRO A 25 6.79 -0.03 -5.84
CA PRO A 25 8.08 -0.47 -6.40
C PRO A 25 7.91 -1.51 -7.50
N ASP A 26 8.69 -1.39 -8.57
CA ASP A 26 8.63 -2.30 -9.73
C ASP A 26 8.82 -3.79 -9.36
N CYS A 27 9.50 -4.09 -8.25
CA CYS A 27 9.69 -5.47 -7.79
C CYS A 27 8.39 -6.18 -7.39
N PHE A 28 7.31 -5.45 -7.15
CA PHE A 28 5.98 -5.99 -6.86
C PHE A 28 5.07 -6.02 -8.09
N MET A 29 5.57 -5.59 -9.25
CA MET A 29 4.87 -5.59 -10.52
C MET A 29 5.45 -6.70 -11.40
N ASP A 30 4.75 -7.82 -11.50
CA ASP A 30 5.11 -8.86 -12.46
C ASP A 30 4.52 -8.50 -13.84
N SER A 31 5.35 -8.54 -14.88
CA SER A 31 4.97 -8.14 -16.24
C SER A 31 3.87 -9.01 -16.87
N ASP A 32 3.73 -10.26 -16.43
CA ASP A 32 2.77 -11.22 -16.97
C ASP A 32 1.59 -11.46 -16.00
N ALA A 33 1.81 -11.33 -14.69
CA ALA A 33 0.80 -11.60 -13.66
C ALA A 33 0.16 -10.35 -13.03
N GLY A 34 0.73 -9.16 -13.22
CA GLY A 34 0.26 -7.92 -12.62
C GLY A 34 0.80 -7.68 -11.19
N PRO A 35 0.14 -6.83 -10.39
CA PRO A 35 0.60 -6.51 -9.03
C PRO A 35 0.45 -7.68 -8.06
N ASP A 36 1.50 -7.99 -7.30
CA ASP A 36 1.43 -8.90 -6.14
C ASP A 36 0.81 -8.15 -4.95
N VAL A 37 -0.52 -8.23 -4.85
CA VAL A 37 -1.30 -7.48 -3.86
C VAL A 37 -0.93 -7.85 -2.43
N ASP A 38 -0.63 -9.12 -2.16
CA ASP A 38 -0.27 -9.60 -0.82
C ASP A 38 1.10 -9.03 -0.41
N ALA A 39 2.09 -9.10 -1.32
CA ALA A 39 3.41 -8.51 -1.06
C ALA A 39 3.36 -6.98 -0.92
N ILE A 40 2.50 -6.30 -1.69
CA ILE A 40 2.26 -4.85 -1.56
C ILE A 40 1.63 -4.53 -0.21
N SER A 41 0.67 -5.34 0.24
CA SER A 41 0.01 -5.18 1.53
C SER A 41 1.01 -5.26 2.69
N ASP A 42 1.86 -6.28 2.69
CA ASP A 42 2.90 -6.46 3.71
C ASP A 42 3.91 -5.31 3.68
N TRP A 43 4.40 -4.96 2.48
CA TRP A 43 5.33 -3.84 2.31
C TRP A 43 4.76 -2.51 2.79
N LEU A 44 3.48 -2.24 2.54
CA LEU A 44 2.83 -1.00 2.95
C LEU A 44 2.81 -0.87 4.48
N SER A 45 2.58 -1.97 5.20
CA SER A 45 2.66 -2.00 6.65
C SER A 45 4.09 -1.88 7.18
N ASP A 46 5.05 -2.54 6.55
CA ASP A 46 6.48 -2.41 6.92
C ASP A 46 7.00 -0.97 6.72
N MET A 47 6.57 -0.32 5.65
CA MET A 47 6.99 1.04 5.28
C MET A 47 6.42 2.12 6.21
N SER A 48 5.15 1.98 6.59
CA SER A 48 4.48 2.96 7.44
C SER A 48 4.64 2.67 8.94
N GLY A 49 4.87 1.41 9.31
CA GLY A 49 4.78 0.91 10.68
C GLY A 49 3.35 0.73 11.19
N TRP A 50 2.34 0.79 10.30
CA TRP A 50 0.91 0.71 10.63
C TRP A 50 0.20 -0.36 9.80
N LEU A 51 -0.78 -1.00 10.43
CA LEU A 51 -1.71 -1.87 9.73
C LEU A 51 -2.72 -1.05 8.93
N HIS A 52 -3.33 -1.69 7.95
CA HIS A 52 -4.39 -1.11 7.11
C HIS A 52 -5.47 -2.17 6.86
N ASP A 53 -6.70 -1.71 6.61
CA ASP A 53 -7.87 -2.53 6.27
C ASP A 53 -8.19 -2.49 4.77
N GLY A 54 -7.24 -1.98 3.98
CA GLY A 54 -7.31 -2.03 2.53
C GLY A 54 -6.87 -0.75 1.84
N PHE A 55 -6.76 -0.88 0.53
CA PHE A 55 -6.27 0.13 -0.38
C PHE A 55 -6.73 -0.19 -1.80
N GLU A 56 -6.51 0.74 -2.73
CA GLU A 56 -6.78 0.56 -4.16
C GLU A 56 -5.46 0.66 -4.94
N ILE A 57 -5.35 -0.10 -6.04
CA ILE A 57 -4.21 -0.02 -6.95
C ILE A 57 -4.64 0.63 -8.27
N VAL A 58 -3.87 1.60 -8.75
CA VAL A 58 -4.04 2.27 -10.05
C VAL A 58 -2.73 2.29 -10.82
N GLU A 59 -2.75 2.10 -12.15
CA GLU A 59 -1.55 2.11 -13.02
C GLU A 59 -1.20 3.47 -13.65
#